data_AF-A0A378MZ76-F1
#
_entry.id   AF-A0A378MZ76-F1
#
_cell.length_a   1.000
_cell.length_b   1.000
_cell.length_c   1.000
_cell.angle_alpha   90.00
_cell.angle_beta   90.00
_cell.angle_gamma   90.00
#
_symmetry.space_group_name_H-M   'P 1'
#
loop_
_entity.id
_entity.type
_entity.pdbx_description
1 polymer ?
#
loop_
_entity_poly.entity_id
_entity_poly.type
_entity_poly.pdbx_seq_one_letter_code
_entity_poly.pdbx_strand_id
1 'polypeptide(L)' 'MMLRYSFNLGDAADAIETAIQKALADGYRTADLADDSKPLSTSEMGDIIAKNILA' A
#
# COMPACT_ATOMS: atom_id res chain seq x y z
N MET A 1 -3.30 6.71 -8.88
CA MET A 1 -4.00 7.72 -9.72
C MET A 1 -3.08 8.58 -10.58
N MET A 2 -2.19 9.41 -10.01
CA MET A 2 -1.30 10.31 -10.79
C MET A 2 -0.51 9.58 -11.90
N LEU A 3 0.13 8.46 -11.58
CA LEU A 3 0.87 7.65 -12.56
C LEU A 3 -0.01 7.24 -13.75
N ARG A 4 -1.24 6.78 -13.47
CA ARG A 4 -2.18 6.32 -14.50
C ARG A 4 -2.63 7.45 -15.43
N TYR A 5 -3.07 8.58 -14.88
CA TYR A 5 -3.76 9.61 -15.68
C TYR A 5 -2.89 10.79 -16.11
N SER A 6 -1.87 11.14 -15.33
CA SER A 6 -1.00 12.28 -15.65
C SER A 6 0.24 11.85 -16.44
N PHE A 7 0.75 10.64 -16.19
CA PHE A 7 1.98 10.15 -16.81
C PHE A 7 1.78 8.94 -17.73
N ASN A 8 0.54 8.44 -17.86
CA ASN A 8 0.20 7.27 -18.67
C ASN A 8 1.02 6.01 -18.31
N LEU A 9 1.38 5.86 -17.04
CA LEU A 9 2.11 4.73 -16.47
C LEU A 9 1.13 3.80 -15.75
N GLY A 10 0.35 3.04 -16.52
CA GLY A 10 -0.65 2.10 -16.02
C GLY A 10 -0.05 1.03 -15.12
N ASP A 11 0.94 0.30 -15.63
CA ASP A 11 1.57 -0.83 -14.93
C ASP A 11 2.16 -0.43 -13.57
N ALA A 12 2.79 0.75 -13.49
CA ALA A 12 3.33 1.27 -12.23
C ALA A 12 2.22 1.64 -11.24
N ALA A 13 1.07 2.15 -11.73
CA ALA A 13 -0.09 2.39 -10.88
C ALA A 13 -0.71 1.07 -10.37
N ASP A 14 -0.84 0.08 -11.24
CA ASP A 14 -1.35 -1.26 -10.92
C ASP A 14 -0.45 -1.98 -9.90
N ALA A 15 0.88 -1.84 -10.02
CA ALA A 15 1.84 -2.37 -9.06
C ALA A 15 1.65 -1.77 -7.66
N ILE A 16 1.42 -0.45 -7.55
CA ILE A 16 1.15 0.22 -6.28
C ILE A 16 -0.18 -0.27 -5.69
N GLU A 17 -1.24 -0.34 -6.49
CA GLU A 17 -2.56 -0.82 -6.04
C GLU A 17 -2.48 -2.26 -5.53
N THR A 18 -1.75 -3.13 -6.24
CA THR A 18 -1.51 -4.52 -5.83
C THR A 18 -0.71 -4.62 -4.53
N ALA A 19 0.34 -3.81 -4.37
CA ALA A 19 1.15 -3.78 -3.15
C ALA A 19 0.36 -3.36 -1.91
N ILE A 20 -0.57 -2.41 -2.08
CA ILE A 20 -1.51 -1.98 -1.02
C ILE A 20 -2.48 -3.12 -0.70
N GLN A 21 -3.11 -3.74 -1.70
CA GLN A 21 -4.01 -4.88 -1.49
C GLN A 21 -3.30 -6.03 -0.75
N LYS A 22 -2.06 -6.32 -1.11
CA LYS A 22 -1.23 -7.32 -0.44
C LYS A 22 -0.98 -6.95 1.03
N ALA A 23 -0.55 -5.72 1.31
CA ALA A 23 -0.33 -5.28 2.70
C ALA A 23 -1.61 -5.41 3.53
N LEU A 24 -2.76 -5.07 2.93
CA LEU A 24 -4.04 -5.21 3.62
C LEU A 24 -4.47 -6.67 3.81
N ALA A 25 -4.20 -7.55 2.84
CA ALA A 25 -4.46 -8.99 2.94
C ALA A 25 -3.56 -9.67 3.98
N ASP A 26 -2.32 -9.20 4.12
CA ASP A 26 -1.35 -9.64 5.13
C ASP A 26 -1.70 -9.13 6.55
N GLY A 27 -2.79 -8.36 6.69
CA GLY A 27 -3.35 -7.94 7.97
C GLY A 27 -2.81 -6.62 8.53
N TYR A 28 -1.95 -5.91 7.78
CA TYR A 28 -1.44 -4.62 8.23
C TYR A 28 -2.53 -3.54 8.17
N ARG A 29 -2.66 -2.76 9.24
CA ARG A 29 -3.65 -1.68 9.38
C ARG A 29 -3.03 -0.48 10.08
N THR A 30 -3.38 0.72 9.66
CA THR A 30 -3.12 1.97 10.39
C THR A 30 -4.21 2.21 11.43
N ALA A 31 -3.99 3.16 12.35
CA ALA A 31 -4.90 3.41 13.48
C ALA A 31 -6.35 3.77 13.08
N ASP A 32 -6.56 4.29 11.87
CA ASP A 32 -7.88 4.61 11.31
C ASP A 32 -8.65 3.40 10.77
N LEU A 33 -7.98 2.28 10.52
CA LEU A 33 -8.55 1.04 9.96
C LEU A 33 -8.37 -0.18 10.86
N ALA A 34 -7.67 -0.02 11.99
CA ALA A 34 -7.42 -1.10 12.93
C ALA A 34 -8.61 -1.26 13.87
N ASP A 35 -9.17 -2.47 13.90
CA ASP A 35 -10.12 -2.88 14.94
C ASP A 35 -9.34 -3.29 16.19
N ASP A 36 -9.15 -4.59 16.42
CA ASP A 36 -8.41 -5.14 17.57
C ASP A 36 -6.92 -5.42 17.27
N SER A 37 -6.48 -5.25 16.01
CA SER A 37 -5.09 -5.45 15.60
C SER A 37 -4.19 -4.29 16.04
N LYS A 38 -2.93 -4.56 16.38
CA LYS A 38 -1.95 -3.50 16.67
C LYS A 38 -1.79 -2.59 15.43
N PRO A 39 -2.13 -1.29 15.52
CA PRO A 39 -2.01 -0.39 14.38
C PRO A 39 -0.55 -0.05 14.09
N LEU A 40 -0.26 0.14 12.82
CA LEU A 40 1.01 0.66 12.33
C LEU A 40 1.00 2.20 12.31
N SER A 41 2.19 2.77 12.46
CA SER A 41 2.45 4.16 12.10
C SER A 41 2.37 4.38 10.59
N THR A 42 2.23 5.64 10.19
CA THR A 42 2.23 6.06 8.77
C THR A 42 3.53 5.65 8.06
N SER A 43 4.68 5.78 8.73
CA SER A 43 5.98 5.37 8.20
C SER A 43 6.08 3.86 7.99
N GLU A 44 5.67 3.06 8.97
CA GLU A 44 5.73 1.59 8.87
C GLU A 44 4.84 1.07 7.73
N MET A 45 3.62 1.62 7.59
CA MET A 45 2.74 1.26 6.47
C MET A 45 3.38 1.62 5.12
N GLY A 46 4.00 2.80 5.02
CA GLY A 46 4.71 3.23 3.82
C GLY A 46 5.86 2.29 3.44
N ASP A 47 6.68 1.89 4.41
CA ASP A 47 7.81 0.97 4.20
C ASP A 47 7.34 -0.41 3.71
N ILE A 48 6.24 -0.92 4.26
CA ILE A 48 5.66 -2.21 3.85
C ILE A 48 5.16 -2.14 2.41
N ILE A 49 4.42 -1.08 2.07
CA ILE A 49 3.90 -0.91 0.70
C ILE A 49 5.06 -0.78 -0.29
N ALA A 50 6.07 0.03 0.02
CA ALA A 50 7.26 0.18 -0.83
C ALA A 50 8.00 -1.14 -1.04
N LYS A 51 8.15 -1.95 0.01
CA LYS A 51 8.75 -3.29 -0.07
C LYS A 51 7.94 -4.23 -0.97
N ASN A 52 6.61 -4.18 -0.88
CA ASN A 52 5.73 -5.03 -1.69
C ASN A 52 5.75 -4.68 -3.19
N ILE A 53 6.13 -3.46 -3.57
CA ILE A 53 6.28 -3.05 -4.98
C ILE A 53 7.55 -3.68 -5.62
N LEU A 54 8.59 -3.90 -4.81
CA LEU A 54 9.89 -4.41 -5.26
C LEU A 54 9.99 -5.95 -5.22
N ALA A 55 8.92 -6.63 -4.80
CA ALA A 55 8.88 -8.07 -4.54
C ALA A 55 8.42 -8.89 -5.75
#